data_AF-A0A8K0KUW7-F1
#
_entry.id   AF-A0A8K0KUW7-F1
#
_cell.length_a   1.000
_cell.length_b   1.000
_cell.length_c   1.000
_cell.angle_alpha   90.00
_cell.angle_beta   90.00
_cell.angle_gamma   90.00
#
_symmetry.space_group_name_H-M   'P 1'
#
loop_
_entity.id
_entity.type
_entity.pdbx_description
1 polymer ?
#
loop_
_entity_poly.entity_id
_entity_poly.type
_entity_poly.pdbx_seq_one_letter_code
_entity_poly.pdbx_strand_id
1 'polypeptide(L)'
;MWSLGVIMYILLCGFPPFYSNHGLAISPGMKRRIRMGQYEFPNPEWKNVSQDAKDLIKGMLCIEPSQRLSIDQVMRNKWIALYTEVPLTPLHTGRVLREGEDIWPEVQEEMTRSLATMRVDYDQVQIKNLDNSNNALLNKRRKKGNQEASAAE
;
A
#
# COMPACT_ATOMS: atom_id res chain seq x y z
N MET A 1 -9.28 -1.88 6.19
CA MET A 1 -9.60 -0.70 5.36
C MET A 1 -8.72 -0.64 4.12
N TRP A 2 -7.40 -0.49 4.23
CA TRP A 2 -6.52 -0.45 3.05
C TRP A 2 -6.70 -1.65 2.10
N SER A 3 -6.63 -2.88 2.64
CA SER A 3 -6.85 -4.09 1.86
C SER A 3 -8.21 -4.12 1.16
N LEU A 4 -9.26 -3.60 1.82
CA LEU A 4 -10.60 -3.52 1.24
C LEU A 4 -10.63 -2.54 0.06
N GLY A 5 -9.96 -1.39 0.17
CA GLY A 5 -9.80 -0.45 -0.94
C GLY A 5 -9.05 -1.04 -2.13
N VAL A 6 -7.99 -1.81 -1.89
CA VAL A 6 -7.24 -2.49 -2.97
C VAL A 6 -8.11 -3.54 -3.66
N ILE A 7 -8.80 -4.40 -2.88
CA ILE A 7 -9.69 -5.43 -3.44
C ILE A 7 -10.85 -4.79 -4.21
N MET A 8 -11.48 -3.75 -3.67
CA MET A 8 -12.56 -3.04 -4.34
C MET A 8 -12.10 -2.42 -5.68
N TYR A 9 -10.90 -1.83 -5.71
CA TYR A 9 -10.32 -1.32 -6.96
C TYR A 9 -10.17 -2.45 -7.99
N ILE A 10 -9.58 -3.59 -7.61
CA ILE A 10 -9.40 -4.75 -8.48
C ILE A 10 -10.75 -5.30 -8.96
N LEU A 11 -11.75 -5.40 -8.10
CA LEU A 11 -13.08 -5.90 -8.48
C LEU A 11 -13.75 -5.03 -9.57
N LEU A 12 -13.46 -3.73 -9.60
CA LEU A 12 -14.06 -2.79 -10.54
C LEU A 12 -13.33 -2.68 -11.89
N CYS A 13 -12.02 -2.95 -11.95
CA CYS A 13 -11.26 -2.81 -13.20
C CYS A 13 -10.39 -4.01 -13.59
N GLY A 14 -10.12 -4.95 -12.69
CA GLY A 14 -9.34 -6.16 -12.94
C GLY A 14 -7.83 -6.04 -12.77
N PHE A 15 -7.31 -4.91 -12.27
CA PHE A 15 -5.88 -4.72 -12.01
C PHE A 15 -5.65 -3.92 -10.71
N PRO A 16 -4.48 -4.03 -10.07
CA PRO A 16 -4.21 -3.36 -8.81
C PRO A 16 -3.96 -1.84 -9.00
N PRO A 17 -4.29 -0.99 -7.99
CA PRO A 17 -4.24 0.46 -8.12
C PRO A 17 -2.85 1.06 -8.35
N PHE A 18 -1.79 0.41 -7.88
CA PHE A 18 -0.45 1.00 -7.84
C PHE A 18 0.46 0.54 -9.00
N TYR A 19 -0.09 -0.14 -10.00
CA TYR A 19 0.67 -0.69 -11.13
C TYR A 19 1.58 0.33 -11.82
N SER A 20 2.71 -0.12 -12.36
CA SER A 20 3.64 0.77 -13.07
C SER A 20 3.16 1.04 -14.51
N ASN A 21 3.37 2.26 -15.01
CA ASN A 21 2.93 2.68 -16.35
C ASN A 21 3.62 1.92 -17.51
N HIS A 22 4.54 0.99 -17.22
CA HIS A 22 5.29 0.25 -18.24
C HIS A 22 4.95 -1.25 -18.28
N GLY A 23 3.87 -1.69 -17.65
CA GLY A 23 3.45 -3.10 -17.66
C GLY A 23 4.36 -4.04 -16.84
N LEU A 24 5.50 -3.53 -16.36
CA LEU A 24 6.37 -4.26 -15.45
C LEU A 24 5.72 -4.26 -14.06
N ALA A 25 5.32 -5.43 -13.58
CA ALA A 25 4.79 -5.66 -12.24
C ALA A 25 5.74 -5.16 -11.13
N ILE A 26 7.04 -5.05 -11.47
CA ILE A 26 8.12 -4.78 -10.54
C ILE A 26 8.85 -3.51 -10.99
N SER A 27 8.43 -2.35 -10.49
CA SER A 27 9.27 -1.15 -10.54
C SER A 27 9.50 -0.61 -9.13
N PRO A 28 10.68 -0.06 -8.81
CA PRO A 28 10.93 0.72 -7.59
C PRO A 28 9.88 1.83 -7.35
N GLY A 29 9.16 2.23 -8.41
CA GLY A 29 8.07 3.19 -8.37
C GLY A 29 6.82 2.71 -7.62
N MET A 30 6.55 1.40 -7.53
CA MET A 30 5.35 0.84 -6.88
C MET A 30 5.28 1.22 -5.39
N LYS A 31 6.34 0.91 -4.62
CA LYS A 31 6.42 1.28 -3.20
C LYS A 31 6.36 2.79 -2.98
N ARG A 32 6.98 3.56 -3.88
CA ARG A 32 6.92 5.02 -3.85
C ARG A 32 5.48 5.51 -4.06
N ARG A 33 4.77 4.97 -5.05
CA ARG A 33 3.38 5.28 -5.36
C ARG A 33 2.46 4.94 -4.19
N ILE A 34 2.64 3.79 -3.55
CA ILE A 34 1.91 3.40 -2.33
C ILE A 34 2.12 4.43 -1.22
N ARG A 35 3.39 4.76 -0.93
CA ARG A 35 3.73 5.76 0.10
C ARG A 35 3.22 7.16 -0.23
N MET A 36 3.11 7.49 -1.51
CA MET A 36 2.58 8.77 -2.01
C MET A 36 1.07 8.73 -2.27
N GLY A 37 0.41 7.58 -2.08
CA GLY A 37 -1.01 7.39 -2.42
C GLY A 37 -1.34 7.70 -3.89
N GLN A 38 -0.36 7.55 -4.79
CA GLN A 38 -0.49 7.90 -6.19
C GLN A 38 -1.03 6.71 -6.98
N TYR A 39 -2.32 6.78 -7.30
CA TYR A 39 -3.00 5.87 -8.22
C TYR A 39 -4.06 6.65 -8.99
N GLU A 40 -4.44 6.12 -10.15
CA GLU A 40 -5.39 6.76 -11.06
C GLU A 40 -6.55 5.82 -11.37
N PHE A 41 -7.57 6.35 -12.05
CA PHE A 41 -8.73 5.60 -12.52
C PHE A 41 -8.76 5.65 -14.06
N PRO A 42 -7.92 4.85 -14.75
CA PRO A 42 -7.70 5.00 -16.18
C PRO A 42 -8.91 4.55 -17.02
N ASN A 43 -9.02 5.14 -18.21
CA ASN A 43 -9.96 4.70 -19.22
C ASN A 43 -9.36 3.54 -20.04
N PRO A 44 -10.19 2.63 -20.59
CA PRO A 44 -11.66 2.65 -20.59
C PRO A 44 -12.33 2.06 -19.34
N GLU A 45 -11.60 1.35 -18.47
CA GLU A 45 -12.18 0.53 -17.41
C GLU A 45 -12.97 1.35 -16.37
N TRP A 46 -12.50 2.55 -16.07
CA TRP A 46 -13.13 3.45 -15.08
C TRP A 46 -14.09 4.47 -15.70
N LYS A 47 -14.31 4.44 -17.02
CA LYS A 47 -15.15 5.40 -17.73
C LYS A 47 -16.59 5.41 -17.20
N ASN A 48 -17.15 4.22 -17.00
CA ASN A 48 -18.54 4.03 -16.62
C ASN A 48 -18.74 3.75 -15.13
N VAL A 49 -17.66 3.72 -14.35
CA VAL A 49 -17.73 3.52 -12.89
C VAL A 49 -18.12 4.84 -12.22
N SER A 50 -19.15 4.79 -11.37
CA SER A 50 -19.68 5.95 -10.64
C SER A 50 -18.62 6.68 -9.82
N GLN A 51 -18.80 8.00 -9.65
CA GLN A 51 -17.90 8.81 -8.83
C GLN A 51 -17.93 8.40 -7.35
N ASP A 52 -19.10 8.01 -6.84
CA ASP A 52 -19.28 7.52 -5.46
C ASP A 52 -18.37 6.32 -5.14
N ALA A 53 -18.26 5.37 -6.08
CA ALA A 53 -17.34 4.23 -5.94
C ALA A 53 -15.87 4.67 -5.88
N LYS A 54 -15.48 5.63 -6.74
CA LYS A 54 -14.10 6.17 -6.79
C LYS A 54 -13.76 6.89 -5.49
N ASP A 55 -14.67 7.68 -4.96
CA ASP A 55 -14.45 8.43 -3.72
C ASP A 55 -14.43 7.51 -2.49
N LEU A 56 -15.23 6.44 -2.48
CA LEU A 56 -15.15 5.40 -1.46
C LEU A 56 -13.76 4.72 -1.45
N ILE A 57 -13.21 4.41 -2.63
CA ILE A 57 -11.85 3.86 -2.74
C ILE A 57 -10.81 4.86 -2.22
N LYS A 58 -10.91 6.15 -2.59
CA LYS A 58 -10.02 7.21 -2.07
C LYS A 58 -10.03 7.30 -0.56
N GLY A 59 -11.20 7.22 0.07
CA GLY A 59 -11.30 7.22 1.53
C GLY A 59 -10.65 5.98 2.18
N MET A 60 -10.71 4.81 1.53
CA MET A 60 -10.10 3.59 2.04
C MET A 60 -8.58 3.51 1.81
N LEU A 61 -8.10 4.08 0.70
CA LEU A 61 -6.68 4.15 0.32
C LEU A 61 -6.01 5.45 0.76
N CYS A 62 -6.56 6.11 1.79
CA CYS A 62 -5.91 7.25 2.42
C CYS A 62 -4.59 6.82 3.09
N ILE A 63 -3.50 7.52 2.75
CA ILE A 63 -2.15 7.26 3.28
C ILE A 63 -2.16 7.45 4.79
N GLU A 64 -2.70 8.58 5.24
CA GLU A 64 -2.76 8.97 6.64
C GLU A 64 -3.77 8.08 7.40
N PRO A 65 -3.31 7.19 8.31
CA PRO A 65 -4.20 6.24 8.96
C PRO A 65 -5.31 6.90 9.78
N SER A 66 -5.04 8.08 10.35
CA SER A 66 -6.01 8.84 11.14
C SER A 66 -7.16 9.44 10.32
N GLN A 67 -6.93 9.69 9.03
CA GLN A 67 -7.91 10.23 8.08
C GLN A 67 -8.59 9.14 7.24
N ARG A 68 -8.11 7.90 7.34
CA ARG A 68 -8.64 6.76 6.61
C ARG A 68 -10.02 6.39 7.12
N LEU A 69 -10.94 6.08 6.19
CA LEU A 69 -12.30 5.69 6.55
C LEU A 69 -12.30 4.50 7.51
N SER A 70 -13.12 4.57 8.56
CA SER A 70 -13.45 3.44 9.42
C SER A 70 -14.41 2.49 8.72
N ILE A 71 -14.50 1.26 9.23
CA ILE A 71 -15.44 0.27 8.69
C ILE A 71 -16.90 0.75 8.78
N ASP A 72 -17.28 1.41 9.88
CA ASP A 72 -18.64 1.94 10.05
C ASP A 72 -18.95 3.05 9.05
N GLN A 73 -17.95 3.86 8.67
CA GLN A 73 -18.13 4.88 7.63
C GLN A 73 -18.30 4.24 6.25
N VAL A 74 -17.56 3.16 5.96
CA VAL A 74 -17.70 2.42 4.70
C VAL A 74 -19.07 1.74 4.61
N MET A 75 -19.53 1.07 5.67
CA MET A 75 -20.84 0.40 5.67
C MET A 75 -22.01 1.37 5.55
N ARG A 76 -21.86 2.61 6.04
CA ARG A 76 -22.85 3.68 5.89
C ARG A 76 -22.76 4.43 4.56
N ASN A 77 -21.71 4.21 3.78
CA ASN A 77 -21.59 4.85 2.48
C ASN A 77 -22.72 4.37 1.57
N LYS A 78 -23.37 5.30 0.85
CA LYS A 78 -24.53 4.99 -0.01
C LYS A 78 -24.23 3.89 -1.03
N TRP A 79 -23.03 3.86 -1.57
CA TRP A 79 -22.62 2.85 -2.55
C TRP A 79 -22.65 1.43 -1.99
N ILE A 80 -22.43 1.26 -0.67
CA ILE A 80 -22.51 -0.02 0.03
C ILE A 80 -23.89 -0.24 0.65
N ALA A 81 -24.44 0.77 1.32
CA ALA A 81 -25.72 0.67 2.02
C ALA A 81 -26.91 0.45 1.07
N LEU A 82 -26.85 1.04 -0.13
CA LEU A 82 -27.87 0.93 -1.18
C LEU A 82 -27.38 0.03 -2.32
N TYR A 83 -26.67 -1.05 -2.01
CA TYR A 83 -26.08 -1.95 -3.02
C TYR A 83 -27.10 -2.50 -4.04
N THR A 84 -28.39 -2.56 -3.69
CA THR A 84 -29.49 -2.97 -4.58
C THR A 84 -29.90 -1.91 -5.60
N GLU A 85 -29.51 -0.65 -5.41
CA GLU A 85 -29.84 0.49 -6.28
C GLU A 85 -28.64 0.93 -7.16
N VAL A 86 -27.49 0.26 -7.01
CA VAL A 86 -26.26 0.61 -7.74
C VAL A 86 -26.42 0.24 -9.23
N PRO A 87 -25.92 1.07 -10.17
CA PRO A 87 -26.03 0.78 -11.60
C PRO A 87 -25.41 -0.56 -11.98
N LEU A 88 -26.11 -1.35 -12.80
CA LEU A 88 -25.64 -2.61 -13.37
C LEU A 88 -24.65 -2.40 -14.53
N THR A 89 -23.72 -1.47 -14.35
CA THR A 89 -22.70 -1.15 -15.36
C THR A 89 -21.81 -2.38 -15.59
N PRO A 90 -21.68 -2.88 -16.83
CA PRO A 90 -20.79 -4.00 -17.10
C PRO A 90 -19.34 -3.61 -16.84
N LEU A 91 -18.61 -4.48 -16.15
CA LEU A 91 -17.21 -4.28 -15.78
C LEU A 91 -16.27 -5.06 -16.70
N HIS A 92 -15.08 -4.51 -16.92
CA HIS A 92 -14.02 -5.16 -17.71
C HIS A 92 -13.26 -6.23 -16.93
N THR A 93 -13.45 -6.29 -15.60
CA THR A 93 -12.72 -7.15 -14.65
C THR A 93 -12.56 -8.58 -15.12
N GLY A 94 -13.63 -9.22 -15.58
CA GLY A 94 -13.57 -10.63 -16.01
C GLY A 94 -12.69 -10.86 -17.24
N ARG A 95 -12.61 -9.89 -18.16
CA ARG A 95 -11.72 -9.95 -19.32
C ARG A 95 -10.26 -9.70 -18.90
N VAL A 96 -10.03 -8.62 -18.15
CA VAL A 96 -8.68 -8.19 -17.75
C VAL A 96 -7.99 -9.25 -16.89
N LEU A 97 -8.70 -9.87 -15.94
CA LEU A 97 -8.11 -10.92 -15.09
C LEU A 97 -7.74 -12.18 -15.88
N ARG A 98 -8.48 -12.51 -16.96
CA ARG A 98 -8.12 -13.63 -17.84
C ARG A 98 -6.91 -13.30 -18.73
N GLU A 99 -6.85 -12.07 -19.24
CA GLU A 99 -5.72 -11.61 -20.06
C GLU A 99 -4.42 -11.51 -19.25
N GLY A 100 -4.52 -11.23 -17.94
CA GLY A 100 -3.40 -11.10 -17.01
C GLY A 100 -3.13 -12.32 -16.14
N GLU A 101 -3.65 -13.50 -16.47
CA GLU A 101 -3.55 -14.71 -15.63
C GLU A 101 -2.09 -15.05 -15.27
N ASP A 102 -1.18 -14.95 -16.24
CA ASP A 102 0.26 -15.21 -16.05
C ASP A 102 0.94 -14.23 -15.08
N ILE A 103 0.40 -13.01 -14.97
CA ILE A 103 0.98 -11.91 -14.19
C ILE A 103 0.39 -11.86 -12.78
N TRP A 104 -0.78 -12.48 -12.58
CA TRP A 104 -1.51 -12.45 -11.31
C TRP A 104 -0.70 -12.95 -10.10
N PRO A 105 0.12 -14.01 -10.18
CA PRO A 105 0.96 -14.44 -9.06
C PRO A 105 1.92 -13.33 -8.58
N GLU A 106 2.53 -12.59 -9.51
CA GLU A 106 3.42 -11.47 -9.18
C GLU A 106 2.66 -10.33 -8.49
N VAL A 107 1.43 -10.05 -8.95
CA VAL A 107 0.54 -9.07 -8.34
C VAL A 107 0.21 -9.46 -6.89
N GLN A 108 -0.11 -10.72 -6.64
CA GLN A 108 -0.42 -11.22 -5.30
C GLN A 108 0.78 -11.15 -4.36
N GLU A 109 1.97 -11.49 -4.86
CA GLU A 109 3.20 -11.42 -4.07
C GLU A 109 3.50 -9.97 -3.65
N GLU A 110 3.42 -9.01 -4.58
CA GLU A 110 3.72 -7.61 -4.26
C GLU A 110 2.64 -6.97 -3.37
N MET A 111 1.37 -7.35 -3.54
CA MET A 111 0.31 -6.96 -2.60
C MET A 111 0.64 -7.44 -1.19
N THR A 112 1.12 -8.68 -1.05
CA THR A 112 1.53 -9.25 0.24
C THR A 112 2.72 -8.50 0.83
N ARG A 113 3.76 -8.23 0.03
CA ARG A 113 4.93 -7.44 0.44
C ARG A 113 4.55 -6.03 0.87
N SER A 114 3.66 -5.38 0.13
CA SER A 114 3.17 -4.03 0.43
C SER A 114 2.43 -4.01 1.77
N LEU A 115 1.54 -4.96 2.01
CA LEU A 115 0.84 -5.11 3.29
C LEU A 115 1.80 -5.34 4.46
N ALA A 116 2.87 -6.11 4.26
CA ALA A 116 3.90 -6.30 5.28
C ALA A 116 4.56 -4.97 5.68
N THR A 117 4.84 -4.07 4.73
CA THR A 117 5.45 -2.76 5.04
C THR A 117 4.50 -1.76 5.68
N MET A 118 3.18 -1.95 5.55
CA MET A 118 2.17 -1.05 6.12
C MET A 118 1.69 -1.49 7.51
N ARG A 119 1.97 -2.72 7.91
CA ARG A 119 1.63 -3.24 9.22
C ARG A 119 2.73 -2.84 10.22
N VAL A 120 2.30 -2.41 11.41
CA VAL A 120 3.21 -2.31 12.55
C VAL A 120 3.48 -3.74 13.00
N ASP A 121 4.74 -4.13 12.95
CA ASP A 121 5.20 -5.42 13.45
C ASP A 121 5.51 -5.27 14.94
N TYR A 122 4.63 -5.83 15.77
CA TYR A 122 4.71 -5.73 17.23
C TYR A 122 5.81 -6.61 17.82
N ASP A 123 6.34 -7.57 17.05
CA ASP A 123 7.42 -8.45 17.46
C ASP A 123 8.82 -7.89 17.11
N GLN A 124 8.88 -6.64 16.62
CA GLN A 124 10.16 -6.01 16.33
C GLN A 124 10.97 -5.75 17.59
N VAL A 125 12.23 -6.18 17.53
CA VAL A 125 13.24 -5.90 18.55
C VAL A 125 13.38 -4.38 18.70
N GLN A 126 13.06 -3.89 19.90
CA GLN A 126 13.29 -2.49 20.24
C GLN A 126 14.79 -2.21 20.27
N ILE A 127 15.23 -1.19 19.52
CA ILE A 127 16.64 -0.78 19.51
C ILE A 127 16.99 -0.27 20.90
N LYS A 128 17.99 -0.89 21.54
CA LYS A 128 18.49 -0.43 22.85
C LYS A 128 19.04 0.99 22.72
N ASN A 129 18.93 1.78 23.78
CA ASN A 129 19.65 3.06 23.86
C ASN A 129 21.14 2.87 23.57
N LEU A 130 21.80 3.90 23.03
CA LEU A 130 23.19 3.82 22.58
C LEU A 130 24.14 3.39 23.73
N ASP A 131 23.85 3.84 24.95
CA ASP A 131 24.63 3.50 26.14
C ASP A 131 24.57 2.00 26.47
N ASN A 132 23.39 1.40 26.30
CA ASN A 132 23.10 -0.02 26.57
C ASN A 132 23.34 -0.92 25.34
N SER A 133 23.66 -0.33 24.20
CA SER A 133 23.94 -1.03 22.95
C SER A 133 25.38 -1.54 22.93
N ASN A 134 25.55 -2.82 22.61
CA ASN A 134 26.86 -3.44 22.46
C ASN A 134 26.96 -4.10 21.08
N ASN A 135 27.77 -3.51 20.19
CA ASN A 135 28.09 -4.13 18.90
C ASN A 135 29.54 -3.83 18.52
N ALA A 136 30.10 -4.68 17.65
CA ALA A 136 31.51 -4.64 17.27
C ALA A 136 31.93 -3.29 16.66
N LEU A 137 31.05 -2.66 15.88
CA LEU A 137 31.32 -1.37 15.23
C LEU A 137 31.37 -0.23 16.24
N LEU A 138 30.38 -0.17 17.15
CA LEU A 138 30.27 0.80 18.22
C LEU A 138 31.49 0.72 19.15
N ASN A 139 31.92 -0.49 19.50
CA ASN A 139 33.09 -0.71 20.36
C ASN A 139 34.40 -0.26 19.68
N LYS A 140 34.57 -0.52 18.38
CA LYS A 140 35.72 -0.02 17.62
C LYS A 140 35.76 1.51 17.60
N ARG A 141 34.60 2.17 17.40
CA ARG A 141 34.49 3.63 17.41
C ARG A 141 34.73 4.24 18.79
N ARG A 142 34.19 3.65 19.86
CA ARG A 142 34.46 4.06 21.25
C ARG A 142 35.96 3.97 21.59
N LYS A 143 36.62 2.88 21.20
CA LYS A 143 38.07 2.72 21.40
C LYS A 143 38.90 3.77 20.66
N LYS A 144 38.56 4.08 19.41
CA LYS A 144 39.26 5.09 18.62
C LYS A 144 39.07 6.50 19.21
N GLY A 145 37.84 6.86 19.59
CA GLY A 145 37.57 8.16 20.22
C GLY A 145 38.30 8.35 21.55
N ASN A 146 38.39 7.30 22.37
CA ASN A 146 39.16 7.37 23.62
C ASN A 146 40.68 7.51 23.38
N GLN A 147 41.21 6.91 22.32
CA GLN A 147 42.63 7.06 21.95
C GLN A 147 42.97 8.47 21.44
N GLU A 148 42.07 9.07 20.65
CA GLU A 148 42.23 10.45 20.17
C GLU A 148 42.08 11.48 21.31
N ALA A 149 41.16 11.24 22.25
CA ALA A 149 41.00 12.09 23.44
C ALA A 149 42.24 12.04 24.35
N SER A 150 42.82 10.85 24.55
CA SER A 150 44.05 10.69 25.36
C SER A 150 45.32 11.22 24.72
N ALA A 151 45.30 11.52 23.42
CA ALA A 151 46.46 12.04 22.68
C ALA A 151 46.44 13.58 22.52
N ALA A 152 45.33 14.22 22.89
CA ALA A 152 45.14 15.67 22.83
C ALA A 152 45.33 16.37 24.20
N GLU A 153 45.62 15.60 25.24
CA GLU A 153 45.92 16.01 26.61
C GLU A 153 47.42 15.81 26.91
#